data_AF-A0AAD8KYB9-F1
#
_entry.id   AF-A0AAD8KYB9-F1
#
_cell.length_a   1.000
_cell.length_b   1.000
_cell.length_c   1.000
_cell.angle_alpha   90.00
_cell.angle_beta   90.00
_cell.angle_gamma   90.00
#
_symmetry.space_group_name_H-M   'P 1'
#
loop_
_entity.id
_entity.type
_entity.pdbx_description
1 polymer ?
#
loop_
_entity_poly.entity_id
_entity_poly.type
_entity_poly.pdbx_seq_one_letter_code
_entity_poly.pdbx_strand_id
1 'polypeptide(L)'
;MDMMYEKLETKFNLLRLDRVFMEHVNDKLHRQWKRTCGTLSAYWMENGGITNPQQARSKVKADCRSKEDWNHLCDYWELESTQRYSDQMKVNRGKQVIASRGGSRSIANHVFHMENIIRHKDEADGKVNFRRYYYNIYHALQARRRGN
;
A
#
# COMPACT_ATOMS: atom_id res chain seq x y z
N MET A 1 6.70 9.75 -28.25
CA MET A 1 6.10 9.25 -26.99
C MET A 1 7.22 9.36 -25.98
N ASP A 2 7.41 10.56 -25.44
CA ASP A 2 8.63 10.89 -24.69
C ASP A 2 8.52 10.26 -23.31
N MET A 3 9.26 9.16 -23.12
CA MET A 3 9.21 8.43 -21.88
C MET A 3 9.81 9.27 -20.75
N MET A 4 9.24 9.14 -19.55
CA MET A 4 9.63 9.76 -18.28
C MET A 4 11.16 9.84 -18.03
N TYR A 5 11.93 8.95 -18.66
CA TYR A 5 13.40 8.92 -18.67
C TYR A 5 14.05 10.19 -19.24
N GLU A 6 13.52 10.79 -20.30
CA GLU A 6 14.11 12.01 -20.90
C GLU A 6 14.00 13.23 -19.98
N LYS A 7 12.89 13.34 -19.25
CA LYS A 7 12.66 14.39 -18.23
C LYS A 7 13.56 14.22 -17.00
N LEU A 8 14.02 13.00 -16.71
CA LEU A 8 14.93 12.72 -15.60
C LEU A 8 16.38 13.01 -16.00
N GLU A 9 16.75 12.76 -17.24
CA GLU A 9 18.08 13.04 -17.80
C GLU A 9 18.41 14.53 -17.83
N THR A 10 17.41 15.37 -18.09
CA THR A 10 17.55 16.84 -17.98
C THR A 10 17.84 17.30 -16.55
N LYS A 11 17.50 16.48 -15.54
CA LYS A 11 17.66 16.82 -14.11
C LYS A 11 18.83 16.10 -13.45
N PHE A 12 19.24 14.96 -13.99
CA PHE A 12 20.26 14.10 -13.43
C PHE A 12 21.10 13.51 -14.57
N ASN A 13 22.42 13.74 -14.52
CA ASN A 13 23.39 13.09 -15.43
C ASN A 13 23.50 11.59 -15.08
N LEU A 14 22.49 10.81 -15.45
CA LEU A 14 22.48 9.37 -15.25
C LEU A 14 23.41 8.73 -16.28
N LEU A 15 24.50 8.13 -15.82
CA LEU A 15 25.38 7.31 -16.66
C LEU A 15 24.63 6.03 -17.06
N ARG A 16 23.85 6.08 -18.16
CA ARG A 16 23.02 4.98 -18.68
C ARG A 16 23.79 3.70 -19.04
N LEU A 17 25.12 3.76 -19.07
CA LEU A 17 25.99 2.64 -19.45
C LEU A 17 26.17 1.59 -18.34
N ASP A 18 25.95 1.97 -17.07
CA ASP A 18 25.98 1.00 -15.96
C ASP A 18 24.63 0.30 -15.83
N ARG A 19 24.55 -0.87 -16.46
CA ARG A 19 23.35 -1.72 -16.44
C ARG A 19 22.91 -2.07 -15.02
N VAL A 20 23.83 -2.36 -14.11
CA VAL A 20 23.51 -2.78 -12.73
C VAL A 20 22.92 -1.60 -11.95
N PHE A 21 23.50 -0.42 -12.12
CA PHE A 21 22.96 0.82 -11.55
C PHE A 21 21.56 1.13 -12.11
N MET A 22 21.36 1.03 -13.42
CA MET A 22 20.06 1.30 -14.04
C MET A 22 18.98 0.29 -13.64
N GLU A 23 19.33 -1.00 -13.50
CA GLU A 23 18.43 -2.01 -12.94
C GLU A 23 18.02 -1.64 -11.50
N HIS A 24 18.97 -1.20 -10.67
CA HIS A 24 18.66 -0.75 -9.29
C HIS A 24 17.73 0.48 -9.27
N VAL A 25 17.99 1.47 -10.12
CA VAL A 25 17.15 2.68 -10.24
C VAL A 25 15.75 2.31 -10.68
N ASN A 26 15.60 1.47 -11.71
CA ASN A 26 14.31 1.00 -12.19
C ASN A 26 13.54 0.24 -11.11
N ASP A 27 14.23 -0.60 -10.34
CA ASP A 27 13.64 -1.33 -9.23
C ASP A 27 13.09 -0.39 -8.14
N LYS A 28 13.84 0.66 -7.81
CA LYS A 28 13.40 1.66 -6.83
C LYS A 28 12.21 2.47 -7.35
N LEU A 29 12.26 2.91 -8.60
CA LEU A 29 11.17 3.63 -9.25
C LEU A 29 9.91 2.75 -9.32
N HIS A 30 10.03 1.47 -9.69
CA HIS A 30 8.91 0.54 -9.76
C HIS A 30 8.28 0.28 -8.40
N ARG A 31 9.09 0.11 -7.34
CA ARG A 31 8.56 -0.03 -5.97
C ARG A 31 7.83 1.23 -5.53
N GLN A 32 8.36 2.41 -5.85
CA GLN A 32 7.73 3.68 -5.52
C GLN A 32 6.42 3.86 -6.29
N TRP A 33 6.43 3.58 -7.59
CA TRP A 33 5.26 3.57 -8.45
C TRP A 33 4.15 2.67 -7.91
N LYS A 34 4.45 1.41 -7.55
CA LYS A 34 3.45 0.50 -6.97
C LYS A 34 2.79 1.06 -5.70
N ARG A 35 3.55 1.75 -4.85
CA ARG A 35 3.03 2.36 -3.61
C ARG A 35 2.12 3.54 -3.90
N THR A 36 2.51 4.43 -4.80
CA THR A 36 1.76 5.66 -5.09
C THR A 36 0.58 5.42 -6.02
N CYS A 37 0.76 4.59 -7.05
CA CYS A 37 -0.26 4.26 -8.04
C CYS A 37 -1.49 3.59 -7.42
N GLY A 38 -1.32 2.78 -6.37
CA GLY A 38 -2.46 2.16 -5.68
C GLY A 38 -3.42 3.18 -5.07
N THR A 39 -2.89 4.19 -4.36
CA THR A 39 -3.69 5.26 -3.75
C THR A 39 -4.38 6.12 -4.81
N LEU A 40 -3.65 6.46 -5.88
CA LEU A 40 -4.18 7.30 -6.96
C LEU A 40 -5.25 6.56 -7.78
N SER A 41 -5.04 5.27 -8.05
CA SER A 41 -5.99 4.42 -8.76
C SER A 41 -7.26 4.17 -7.95
N ALA A 42 -7.15 3.98 -6.62
CA ALA A 42 -8.32 3.87 -5.74
C ALA A 42 -9.17 5.14 -5.78
N TYR A 43 -8.53 6.31 -5.68
CA TYR A 43 -9.22 7.59 -5.78
C TYR A 43 -9.90 7.77 -7.15
N TRP A 44 -9.23 7.39 -8.24
CA TRP A 44 -9.82 7.39 -9.58
C TRP A 44 -11.06 6.48 -9.66
N MET A 45 -10.97 5.26 -9.12
CA MET A 45 -12.08 4.30 -9.07
C MET A 45 -13.29 4.81 -8.28
N GLU A 46 -13.07 5.43 -7.12
CA GLU A 46 -14.12 6.01 -6.27
C GLU A 46 -14.88 7.16 -6.95
N ASN A 47 -14.26 7.82 -7.92
CA ASN A 47 -14.77 9.04 -8.55
C ASN A 47 -15.37 8.83 -9.95
N GLY A 48 -15.61 7.59 -10.33
CA GLY A 48 -16.21 7.21 -11.60
C GLY A 48 -15.45 6.07 -12.26
N GLY A 49 -14.13 6.01 -12.07
CA GLY A 49 -13.27 4.94 -12.56
C GLY A 49 -13.60 4.47 -13.97
N ILE A 50 -13.71 3.16 -14.11
CA ILE A 50 -14.08 2.49 -15.37
C ILE A 50 -15.53 2.83 -15.80
N THR A 51 -16.43 3.05 -14.85
CA THR A 51 -17.86 3.26 -15.11
C THR A 51 -18.15 4.65 -15.68
N ASN A 52 -17.42 5.66 -15.23
CA ASN A 52 -17.49 7.03 -15.73
C ASN A 52 -16.10 7.68 -15.72
N PRO A 53 -15.24 7.36 -16.70
CA PRO A 53 -13.86 7.85 -16.75
C PRO A 53 -13.77 9.37 -16.90
N GLN A 54 -14.72 9.99 -17.60
CA GLN A 54 -14.78 11.45 -17.75
C GLN A 54 -14.99 12.16 -16.42
N GLN A 55 -15.90 11.64 -15.57
CA GLN A 55 -16.09 12.16 -14.23
C GLN A 55 -14.85 11.98 -13.37
N ALA A 56 -14.21 10.81 -13.43
CA ALA A 56 -12.99 10.54 -12.67
C ALA A 56 -11.83 11.46 -13.10
N ARG A 57 -11.67 11.72 -14.40
CA ARG A 57 -10.68 12.66 -14.94
C ARG A 57 -10.89 14.09 -14.45
N SER A 58 -12.16 14.53 -14.34
CA SER A 58 -12.47 15.88 -13.86
C SER A 58 -12.08 16.14 -12.40
N LYS A 59 -11.99 15.06 -11.60
CA LYS A 59 -11.62 15.14 -10.18
C LYS A 59 -10.14 14.85 -10.01
N VAL A 60 -9.32 15.88 -10.20
CA VAL A 60 -7.87 15.80 -9.96
C VAL A 60 -7.63 15.65 -8.46
N LYS A 61 -6.84 14.65 -8.06
CA LYS A 61 -6.46 14.47 -6.65
C LYS A 61 -5.56 15.62 -6.20
N ALA A 62 -5.78 16.15 -4.99
CA ALA A 62 -5.08 17.37 -4.52
C ALA A 62 -3.55 17.24 -4.41
N ASP A 63 -3.03 16.02 -4.24
CA ASP A 63 -1.60 15.68 -4.21
C ASP A 63 -1.01 15.36 -5.59
N CYS A 64 -1.82 15.42 -6.66
CA CYS A 64 -1.28 15.40 -8.02
C CYS A 64 -0.59 16.72 -8.32
N ARG A 65 0.62 16.61 -8.89
CA ARG A 65 1.48 17.75 -9.18
C ARG A 65 0.92 18.68 -10.25
N SER A 66 0.19 18.13 -11.23
CA SER A 66 -0.48 18.87 -12.29
C SER A 66 -1.69 18.10 -12.81
N LYS A 67 -2.54 18.80 -13.57
CA LYS A 67 -3.68 18.19 -14.27
C LYS A 67 -3.21 17.29 -15.42
N GLU A 68 -2.13 17.67 -16.07
CA GLU A 68 -1.50 16.90 -17.15
C GLU A 68 -1.00 15.55 -16.63
N ASP A 69 -0.31 15.54 -15.48
CA ASP A 69 0.17 14.32 -14.84
C ASP A 69 -1.01 13.41 -14.44
N TRP A 70 -2.11 14.00 -13.95
CA TRP A 70 -3.34 13.25 -13.66
C TRP A 70 -3.98 12.63 -14.92
N ASN A 71 -4.04 13.38 -16.02
CA ASN A 71 -4.59 12.89 -17.28
C ASN A 71 -3.78 11.70 -17.80
N HIS A 72 -2.44 11.75 -17.71
CA HIS A 72 -1.58 10.62 -18.09
C HIS A 72 -1.83 9.37 -17.25
N LEU A 73 -2.11 9.53 -15.95
CA LEU A 73 -2.48 8.40 -15.09
C LEU A 73 -3.84 7.82 -15.48
N CYS A 74 -4.81 8.67 -15.79
CA CYS A 74 -6.13 8.23 -16.27
C CYS A 74 -5.99 7.49 -17.61
N ASP A 75 -5.22 8.02 -18.56
CA ASP A 75 -4.91 7.34 -19.83
C ASP A 75 -4.35 5.94 -19.57
N TYR A 76 -3.37 5.83 -18.65
CA TYR A 76 -2.76 4.57 -18.29
C TYR A 76 -3.78 3.54 -17.74
N TRP A 77 -4.72 3.94 -16.90
CA TRP A 77 -5.74 3.03 -16.35
C TRP A 77 -6.88 2.72 -17.32
N GLU A 78 -7.11 3.60 -18.28
CA GLU A 78 -8.10 3.41 -19.35
C GLU A 78 -7.60 2.52 -20.48
N LEU A 79 -6.27 2.30 -20.59
CA LEU A 79 -5.70 1.35 -21.54
C LEU A 79 -6.28 -0.06 -21.31
N GLU A 80 -6.70 -0.67 -22.41
CA GLU A 80 -7.29 -2.02 -22.40
C GLU A 80 -6.33 -3.06 -21.80
N SER A 81 -5.04 -2.95 -22.07
CA SER A 81 -4.01 -3.83 -21.49
C SER A 81 -3.95 -3.74 -19.96
N THR A 82 -4.06 -2.53 -19.42
CA THR A 82 -4.09 -2.27 -17.96
C THR A 82 -5.37 -2.80 -17.34
N GLN A 83 -6.52 -2.61 -18.01
CA GLN A 83 -7.80 -3.15 -17.55
C GLN A 83 -7.80 -4.68 -17.53
N ARG A 84 -7.37 -5.33 -18.63
CA ARG A 84 -7.24 -6.79 -18.71
C ARG A 84 -6.32 -7.34 -17.61
N TYR A 85 -5.19 -6.68 -17.36
CA TYR A 85 -4.30 -7.06 -16.27
C TYR A 85 -4.98 -6.92 -14.90
N SER A 86 -5.67 -5.80 -14.65
CA SER A 86 -6.39 -5.55 -13.41
C SER A 86 -7.46 -6.61 -13.14
N ASP A 87 -8.26 -6.95 -14.15
CA ASP A 87 -9.31 -7.94 -14.03
C ASP A 87 -8.74 -9.35 -13.84
N GLN A 88 -7.67 -9.71 -14.55
CA GLN A 88 -6.94 -10.94 -14.29
C GLN A 88 -6.43 -11.01 -12.85
N MET A 89 -5.90 -9.90 -12.31
CA MET A 89 -5.44 -9.85 -10.92
C MET A 89 -6.59 -9.93 -9.92
N LYS A 90 -7.77 -9.35 -10.20
CA LYS A 90 -8.97 -9.55 -9.38
C LYS A 90 -9.40 -11.00 -9.35
N VAL A 91 -9.44 -11.66 -10.51
CA VAL A 91 -9.73 -13.10 -10.63
C VAL A 91 -8.71 -13.92 -9.84
N ASN A 92 -7.42 -13.61 -9.98
CA ASN A 92 -6.36 -14.31 -9.26
C ASN A 92 -6.46 -14.12 -7.74
N ARG A 93 -6.83 -12.93 -7.26
CA ARG A 93 -7.11 -12.67 -5.83
C ARG A 93 -8.34 -13.44 -5.35
N GLY A 94 -9.38 -13.55 -6.17
CA GLY A 94 -10.56 -14.37 -5.86
C GLY A 94 -10.28 -15.87 -5.79
N LYS A 95 -9.29 -16.34 -6.57
CA LYS A 95 -8.80 -17.73 -6.54
C LYS A 95 -7.85 -18.02 -5.39
N GLN A 96 -7.28 -17.00 -4.74
CA GLN A 96 -6.49 -17.24 -3.53
C GLN A 96 -7.40 -17.79 -2.44
N VAL A 97 -7.30 -19.10 -2.21
CA VAL A 97 -7.83 -19.74 -1.02
C VAL A 97 -7.16 -19.04 0.16
N ILE A 98 -7.95 -18.30 0.95
CA ILE A 98 -7.48 -17.77 2.23
C ILE A 98 -7.19 -18.99 3.11
N ALA A 99 -5.95 -19.50 3.07
CA ALA A 99 -5.51 -20.66 3.83
C ALA A 99 -5.54 -20.42 5.35
N SER A 100 -5.93 -19.23 5.80
CA SER A 100 -6.27 -18.96 7.18
C SER A 100 -7.69 -18.37 7.31
N ARG A 101 -8.66 -19.25 7.61
CA ARG A 101 -9.81 -18.84 8.45
C ARG A 101 -9.37 -18.44 9.88
N GLY A 102 -8.08 -18.57 10.20
CA GLY A 102 -7.50 -18.37 11.53
C GLY A 102 -6.65 -17.11 11.71
N GLY A 103 -6.57 -16.15 10.79
CA GLY A 103 -5.79 -14.93 11.03
C GLY A 103 -6.47 -14.02 12.05
N SER A 104 -7.61 -13.45 11.67
CA SER A 104 -8.39 -12.55 12.53
C SER A 104 -9.10 -13.30 13.65
N ARG A 105 -9.54 -14.54 13.39
CA ARG A 105 -10.25 -15.37 14.38
C ARG A 105 -9.32 -15.96 15.43
N SER A 106 -8.05 -16.28 15.10
CA SER A 106 -7.08 -16.68 16.14
C SER A 106 -6.60 -15.48 16.94
N ILE A 107 -6.44 -14.30 16.33
CA ILE A 107 -6.13 -13.08 17.08
C ILE A 107 -7.30 -12.70 17.99
N ALA A 108 -8.54 -12.74 17.51
CA ALA A 108 -9.72 -12.46 18.32
C ALA A 108 -9.94 -13.53 19.41
N ASN A 109 -9.76 -14.81 19.10
CA ASN A 109 -9.84 -15.87 20.11
C ASN A 109 -8.68 -15.80 21.10
N HIS A 110 -7.47 -15.41 20.68
CA HIS A 110 -6.33 -15.18 21.57
C HIS A 110 -6.60 -13.98 22.48
N VAL A 111 -7.13 -12.88 21.95
CA VAL A 111 -7.54 -11.71 22.74
C VAL A 111 -8.63 -12.10 23.74
N PHE A 112 -9.67 -12.82 23.31
CA PHE A 112 -10.76 -13.29 24.17
C PHE A 112 -10.31 -14.29 25.24
N HIS A 113 -9.41 -15.21 24.89
CA HIS A 113 -8.86 -16.18 25.83
C HIS A 113 -7.91 -15.51 26.83
N MET A 114 -7.16 -14.49 26.41
CA MET A 114 -6.36 -13.65 27.30
C MET A 114 -7.25 -12.79 28.22
N GLU A 115 -8.33 -12.20 27.71
CA GLU A 115 -9.30 -11.43 28.50
C GLU A 115 -9.98 -12.28 29.58
N ASN A 116 -10.34 -13.53 29.28
CA ASN A 116 -10.87 -14.46 30.28
C ASN A 116 -9.81 -14.89 31.31
N ILE A 117 -8.56 -15.13 30.89
CA ILE A 117 -7.46 -15.42 31.82
C ILE A 117 -7.17 -14.21 32.72
N ILE A 118 -7.23 -12.98 32.17
CA ILE A 118 -7.06 -11.72 32.92
C ILE A 118 -8.18 -11.55 33.94
N ARG A 119 -9.44 -11.74 33.52
CA ARG A 119 -10.61 -11.60 34.40
C ARG A 119 -10.58 -12.59 35.58
N HIS A 120 -10.09 -13.81 35.37
CA HIS A 120 -9.93 -14.82 36.43
C HIS A 120 -8.63 -14.70 37.24
N LYS A 121 -7.63 -13.92 36.78
CA LYS A 121 -6.42 -13.60 37.55
C LYS A 121 -6.53 -12.31 38.37
N ASP A 122 -7.30 -11.34 37.90
CA ASP A 122 -7.58 -10.09 38.62
C ASP A 122 -8.44 -10.33 39.87
N GLU A 123 -9.22 -11.41 39.91
CA GLU A 123 -9.94 -11.88 41.12
C GLU A 123 -9.01 -12.57 42.14
N ALA A 124 -7.84 -13.06 41.72
CA ALA A 124 -6.98 -13.91 42.53
C ALA A 124 -5.79 -13.16 43.17
N ASP A 125 -5.15 -12.22 42.46
CA ASP A 125 -3.93 -11.57 42.96
C ASP A 125 -3.96 -10.06 42.73
N GLY A 126 -4.25 -9.33 43.81
CA GLY A 126 -4.29 -7.88 43.81
C GLY A 126 -3.03 -7.23 43.21
N LYS A 127 -3.24 -6.60 42.04
CA LYS A 127 -2.41 -5.55 41.41
C LYS A 127 -1.03 -5.95 40.88
N VAL A 128 -0.98 -6.26 39.59
CA VAL A 128 0.10 -5.80 38.70
C VAL A 128 -0.54 -5.09 37.51
N ASN A 129 -0.25 -3.79 37.33
CA ASN A 129 -0.86 -3.00 36.26
C ASN A 129 -0.19 -3.30 34.91
N PHE A 130 -0.55 -4.44 34.32
CA PHE A 130 0.00 -4.98 33.08
C PHE A 130 -0.25 -4.08 31.85
N ARG A 131 -1.21 -3.15 31.92
CA ARG A 131 -1.40 -2.12 30.88
C ARG A 131 -0.13 -1.28 30.68
N ARG A 132 0.61 -1.02 31.77
CA ARG A 132 1.88 -0.28 31.72
C ARG A 132 3.02 -1.14 31.15
N TYR A 133 3.02 -2.44 31.44
CA TYR A 133 3.98 -3.38 30.87
C TYR A 133 3.82 -3.51 29.35
N TYR A 134 2.58 -3.62 28.87
CA TYR A 134 2.30 -3.77 27.44
C TYR A 134 2.55 -2.47 26.65
N TYR A 135 2.23 -1.31 27.23
CA TYR A 135 2.55 0.00 26.63
C TYR A 135 4.06 0.14 26.40
N ASN A 136 4.88 -0.26 27.37
CA ASN A 136 6.34 -0.19 27.26
C ASN A 136 6.90 -1.11 26.17
N ILE A 137 6.38 -2.34 26.04
CA ILE A 137 6.82 -3.28 24.99
C ILE A 137 6.43 -2.78 23.60
N TYR A 138 5.19 -2.30 23.43
CA TYR A 138 4.71 -1.79 22.15
C TYR A 138 5.54 -0.59 21.66
N HIS A 139 5.87 0.34 22.56
CA HIS A 139 6.69 1.50 22.22
C HIS A 139 8.17 1.15 21.99
N ALA A 140 8.74 0.18 22.72
CA ALA A 140 10.10 -0.32 22.47
C ALA A 140 10.22 -1.00 21.09
N LEU A 141 9.20 -1.74 20.67
CA LEU A 141 9.13 -2.35 19.33
C LEU A 141 8.95 -1.31 18.22
N GLN A 142 8.22 -0.23 18.47
CA GLN A 142 8.12 0.88 17.53
C GLN A 142 9.43 1.68 17.40
N ALA A 143 10.18 1.88 18.50
CA ALA A 143 11.45 2.60 18.48
C ALA A 143 12.52 1.86 17.65
N ARG A 144 12.60 0.53 17.76
CA ARG A 144 13.49 -0.30 16.92
C ARG A 144 13.13 -0.27 15.43
N ARG A 145 11.89 0.03 15.08
CA ARG A 145 11.45 0.18 13.68
C ARG A 145 11.81 1.52 13.05
N ARG A 146 12.16 2.54 13.85
CA ARG A 146 12.47 3.91 13.38
C ARG A 146 13.97 4.22 13.35
N GLY A 147 14.82 3.33 13.85
CA GLY A 147 16.28 3.43 13.76
C GLY A 147 16.84 2.41 12.78
N ASN A 148 16.80 2.74 11.49
CA ASN A 148 17.64 2.23 10.39
C ASN A 148 17.38 3.09 9.15
#